data_AF-A0AAX0MKX3-F1
#
_entry.id   AF-A0AAX0MKX3-F1
#
_cell.length_a   1.000
_cell.length_b   1.000
_cell.length_c   1.000
_cell.angle_alpha   90.00
_cell.angle_beta   90.00
_cell.angle_gamma   90.00
#
_symmetry.space_group_name_H-M   'P 1'
#
loop_
_entity.id
_entity.type
_entity.pdbx_description
1 polymer ?
#
loop_
_entity_poly.entity_id
_entity_poly.type
_entity_poly.pdbx_seq_one_letter_code
_entity_poly.pdbx_strand_id
1 'polypeptide(L)'
;MRKRYIELDNLWCHKKLAVSAIMEHLKNNEPSSYYLNAQFNEGWVIDNYDESYTVSMSFSVYEDSVDSNIDVHLQVFVKKNDVVGSVIRR
;
A
#
# COMPACT_ATOMS: atom_id res chain seq x y z
N MET A 1 7.85 0.46 -16.15
CA MET A 1 6.58 -0.16 -16.62
C MET A 1 5.53 0.04 -15.53
N ARG A 2 4.25 0.32 -15.86
CA ARG A 2 3.17 0.46 -14.87
C ARG A 2 2.22 -0.74 -14.94
N LYS A 3 1.96 -1.39 -13.81
CA LYS A 3 1.06 -2.54 -13.71
C LYS A 3 0.03 -2.33 -12.59
N ARG A 4 -1.24 -2.62 -12.90
CA ARG A 4 -2.37 -2.54 -11.95
C ARG A 4 -2.67 -3.91 -11.35
N TYR A 5 -3.09 -3.91 -10.10
CA TYR A 5 -3.53 -5.06 -9.34
C TYR A 5 -4.87 -4.75 -8.68
N ILE A 6 -5.86 -5.62 -8.87
CA ILE A 6 -7.19 -5.52 -8.24
C ILE A 6 -7.34 -6.49 -7.06
N GLU A 7 -6.43 -7.44 -6.94
CA GLU A 7 -6.39 -8.43 -5.87
C GLU A 7 -5.10 -8.27 -5.07
N LEU A 8 -5.24 -8.16 -3.74
CA LEU A 8 -4.11 -7.98 -2.83
C LEU A 8 -3.14 -9.16 -2.92
N ASP A 9 -3.64 -10.39 -2.99
CA ASP A 9 -2.81 -11.61 -3.03
C ASP A 9 -1.89 -11.66 -4.25
N ASN A 10 -2.39 -11.21 -5.41
CA ASN A 10 -1.58 -11.11 -6.63
C ASN A 10 -0.48 -10.05 -6.51
N LEU A 11 -0.79 -8.91 -5.89
CA LEU A 11 0.21 -7.88 -5.61
C LEU A 11 1.24 -8.38 -4.59
N TRP A 12 0.79 -9.06 -3.54
CA TRP A 12 1.63 -9.63 -2.49
C TRP A 12 2.59 -10.68 -3.04
N CYS A 13 2.11 -11.57 -3.93
CA CYS A 13 2.92 -12.57 -4.60
C CYS A 13 4.04 -11.92 -5.43
N HIS A 14 3.76 -10.81 -6.11
CA HIS A 14 4.75 -10.13 -6.96
C HIS A 14 5.71 -9.22 -6.19
N LYS A 15 5.22 -8.42 -5.23
CA LYS A 15 5.98 -7.36 -4.54
C LYS A 15 5.86 -7.46 -3.02
N LYS A 16 6.10 -8.66 -2.47
CA LYS A 16 5.96 -9.00 -1.05
C LYS A 16 6.56 -7.98 -0.08
N LEU A 17 7.79 -7.51 -0.34
CA LEU A 17 8.49 -6.58 0.55
C LEU A 17 7.73 -5.25 0.70
N ALA A 18 7.34 -4.65 -0.43
CA ALA A 18 6.60 -3.40 -0.43
C ALA A 18 5.22 -3.53 0.21
N VAL A 19 4.50 -4.60 -0.12
CA VAL A 19 3.17 -4.86 0.46
C VAL A 19 3.27 -5.06 1.97
N SER A 20 4.25 -5.83 2.45
CA SER A 20 4.46 -6.06 3.88
C SER A 20 4.73 -4.74 4.61
N ALA A 21 5.56 -3.86 4.05
CA ALA A 21 5.84 -2.55 4.63
C ALA A 21 4.61 -1.65 4.69
N ILE A 22 3.79 -1.63 3.63
CA ILE A 22 2.53 -0.86 3.61
C ILE A 22 1.54 -1.39 4.66
N MET A 23 1.38 -2.71 4.76
CA MET A 23 0.45 -3.32 5.72
C MET A 23 0.92 -3.16 7.16
N GLU A 24 2.23 -3.21 7.41
CA GLU A 24 2.81 -2.90 8.71
C GLU A 24 2.60 -1.42 9.07
N HIS A 25 2.76 -0.51 8.10
CA HIS A 25 2.48 0.91 8.30
C HIS A 25 1.01 1.13 8.66
N LEU A 26 0.08 0.54 7.90
CA LEU A 26 -1.37 0.60 8.16
C LEU A 26 -1.72 0.07 9.56
N LYS A 27 -1.05 -0.99 10.02
CA LYS A 27 -1.28 -1.58 11.34
C LYS A 27 -0.77 -0.71 12.49
N ASN A 28 0.40 -0.10 12.32
CA ASN A 28 1.13 0.54 13.42
C ASN A 28 0.99 2.07 13.48
N ASN A 29 0.65 2.72 12.37
CA ASN A 29 0.69 4.19 12.26
C ASN A 29 -0.66 4.81 11.91
N GLU A 30 -1.61 4.05 11.37
CA GLU A 30 -2.96 4.51 11.12
C GLU A 30 -3.88 4.16 12.30
N PRO A 31 -5.03 4.84 12.47
CA PRO A 31 -6.00 4.51 13.51
C PRO A 31 -6.33 3.01 13.50
N SER A 32 -6.48 2.40 14.67
CA SER A 32 -6.74 0.95 14.78
C SER A 32 -8.01 0.50 14.05
N SER A 33 -8.99 1.41 13.90
CA SER A 33 -10.19 1.21 13.07
C SER A 33 -9.85 0.97 11.60
N TYR A 34 -8.77 1.56 11.10
CA TYR A 34 -8.38 1.46 9.70
C TYR A 34 -7.84 0.08 9.38
N TYR A 35 -6.94 -0.46 10.20
CA TYR A 35 -6.37 -1.78 9.92
C TYR A 35 -7.43 -2.90 9.91
N LEU A 36 -8.42 -2.84 10.79
CA LEU A 36 -9.46 -3.88 10.90
C LEU A 36 -10.50 -3.78 9.78
N ASN A 37 -10.81 -2.56 9.32
CA ASN A 37 -11.89 -2.32 8.35
C ASN A 37 -11.39 -1.94 6.96
N ALA A 38 -10.07 -1.85 6.74
CA ALA A 38 -9.51 -1.50 5.44
C ALA A 38 -9.82 -2.56 4.40
N GLN A 39 -10.58 -2.15 3.39
CA GLN A 39 -10.83 -2.93 2.20
C GLN A 39 -9.86 -2.49 1.11
N PHE A 40 -9.01 -3.41 0.68
CA PHE A 40 -8.11 -3.15 -0.45
C PHE A 40 -8.93 -2.87 -1.71
N ASN A 41 -8.68 -1.73 -2.36
CA ASN A 41 -9.35 -1.33 -3.60
C ASN A 41 -8.50 -1.72 -4.81
N GLU A 42 -7.27 -1.22 -4.84
CA GLU A 42 -6.32 -1.50 -5.92
C GLU A 42 -4.87 -1.22 -5.51
N GLY A 43 -3.95 -1.74 -6.32
CA GLY A 43 -2.53 -1.50 -6.21
C GLY A 43 -1.90 -1.19 -7.56
N TRP A 44 -0.86 -0.39 -7.53
CA TRP A 44 -0.07 -0.01 -8.69
C TRP A 44 1.39 -0.25 -8.43
N VAL A 45 2.05 -0.90 -9.38
CA VAL A 45 3.50 -1.09 -9.39
C VAL A 45 4.07 -0.26 -10.54
N ILE A 46 5.07 0.55 -10.23
CA ILE A 46 5.85 1.30 -11.23
C ILE A 46 7.29 0.84 -11.10
N ASP A 47 7.73 0.01 -12.04
CA ASP A 47 9.14 -0.42 -12.14
C ASP A 47 9.96 0.65 -12.87
N ASN A 48 11.10 1.03 -12.29
CA ASN A 48 12.09 1.95 -12.85
C ASN A 48 13.20 1.20 -13.59
N TYR A 49 13.99 1.92 -14.36
CA TYR A 49 15.08 1.35 -15.17
C TYR A 49 16.24 0.78 -14.33
N ASP A 50 16.42 1.29 -13.12
CA ASP A 50 17.47 0.87 -12.19
C ASP A 50 17.01 -0.29 -11.29
N GLU A 51 16.02 -1.07 -11.70
CA GLU A 51 15.41 -2.16 -10.90
C GLU A 51 14.75 -1.71 -9.58
N SER A 52 14.75 -0.41 -9.27
CA SER A 52 13.90 0.12 -8.20
C SER A 52 12.43 0.11 -8.63
N TYR A 53 11.53 0.12 -7.67
CA TYR A 53 10.10 0.17 -7.96
C TYR A 53 9.33 0.92 -6.89
N THR A 54 8.20 1.48 -7.30
CA THR A 54 7.22 2.09 -6.38
C THR A 54 5.98 1.21 -6.34
N VAL A 55 5.46 0.96 -5.14
CA VAL A 55 4.15 0.36 -4.95
C VAL A 55 3.23 1.37 -4.29
N SER A 56 2.08 1.61 -4.91
CA SER A 56 0.99 2.40 -4.34
C SER A 56 -0.20 1.48 -4.11
N MET A 57 -0.86 1.58 -2.96
CA MET A 57 -2.06 0.82 -2.60
C MET A 57 -3.13 1.79 -2.14
N SER A 58 -4.38 1.53 -2.51
CA SER A 58 -5.53 2.25 -2.01
C SER A 58 -6.45 1.33 -1.22
N PHE A 59 -7.03 1.89 -0.16
CA PHE A 59 -7.96 1.19 0.72
C PHE A 59 -9.18 2.06 0.97
N SER A 60 -10.36 1.45 1.00
CA SER A 60 -11.56 2.06 1.56
C SER A 60 -11.61 1.73 3.04
N VAL A 61 -11.81 2.73 3.89
CA VAL A 61 -11.90 2.55 5.34
C VAL A 61 -13.12 3.30 5.86
N TYR A 62 -13.96 2.64 6.64
CA TYR A 62 -15.01 3.32 7.38
C TYR A 62 -14.45 3.95 8.67
N GLU A 63 -14.67 5.25 8.85
CA GLU A 63 -14.23 5.99 10.03
C GLU A 63 -15.44 6.54 10.81
N ASP A 64 -15.67 5.93 11.98
CA ASP A 64 -16.80 6.24 12.86
C ASP A 64 -16.85 7.72 13.29
N SER A 65 -15.70 8.38 13.46
CA SER A 65 -15.66 9.76 13.95
C SER A 65 -16.24 10.78 12.96
N VAL A 66 -16.31 10.43 11.68
CA VAL A 66 -16.87 11.27 10.62
C VAL A 66 -18.06 10.61 9.92
N ASP A 67 -18.50 9.44 10.39
CA ASP A 67 -19.58 8.63 9.83
C ASP A 67 -19.47 8.51 8.29
N SER A 68 -18.28 8.15 7.82
CA SER A 68 -17.99 8.15 6.38
C SER A 68 -16.95 7.11 5.98
N ASN A 69 -16.98 6.71 4.71
CA ASN A 69 -15.91 5.96 4.10
C ASN A 69 -14.87 6.94 3.55
N ILE A 70 -13.63 6.75 3.97
CA ILE A 70 -12.50 7.50 3.48
C ILE A 70 -11.62 6.61 2.60
N ASP A 71 -10.98 7.24 1.62
CA ASP A 71 -9.96 6.59 0.81
C ASP A 71 -8.59 6.86 1.41
N VAL A 72 -7.85 5.78 1.65
CA VAL A 72 -6.48 5.83 2.16
C VAL A 72 -5.53 5.39 1.06
N HIS A 73 -4.62 6.26 0.66
CA HIS A 73 -3.59 5.98 -0.33
C HIS A 73 -2.23 5.87 0.34
N LEU A 74 -1.64 4.67 0.32
CA LEU A 74 -0.30 4.42 0.86
C LEU A 74 0.66 4.11 -0.28
N GLN A 75 1.88 4.62 -0.16
CA GLN A 75 2.92 4.41 -1.17
C GLN A 75 4.25 4.11 -0.51
N VAL A 76 5.02 3.19 -1.11
CA VAL A 76 6.38 2.89 -0.71
C VAL A 76 7.29 2.81 -1.94
N PHE A 77 8.52 3.28 -1.78
CA PHE A 77 9.58 3.16 -2.77
C PHE A 77 10.59 2.11 -2.31
N VAL A 78 10.95 1.16 -3.18
CA VAL A 78 11.94 0.12 -2.92
C VAL A 78 13.10 0.27 -3.91
N LYS A 79 14.31 0.37 -3.38
CA LYS A 79 15.54 0.52 -4.18
C LYS A 79 16.03 -0.82 -4.74
N LYS A 80 16.95 -0.76 -5.72
CA LYS A 80 17.62 -1.88 -6.40
C LYS A 80 18.19 -3.01 -5.51
N ASN A 81 18.39 -2.77 -4.21
CA ASN A 81 18.93 -3.75 -3.26
C ASN A 81 17.90 -4.17 -2.19
N ASP A 82 16.62 -4.17 -2.54
CA ASP A 82 15.52 -4.47 -1.61
C ASP A 82 15.47 -3.57 -0.37
N VAL A 83 16.12 -2.40 -0.43
CA VAL A 83 16.04 -1.39 0.61
C VAL A 83 14.69 -0.69 0.50
N VAL A 84 13.82 -1.01 1.45
CA VAL A 84 12.48 -0.44 1.57
C VAL A 84 12.58 0.96 2.17
N GLY A 85 12.06 1.96 1.45
CA GLY A 85 11.92 3.32 1.95
C GLY A 85 10.75 3.48 2.92
N SER A 86 10.57 4.69 3.44
CA SER A 86 9.41 4.99 4.28
C SER A 86 8.11 4.90 3.49
N VAL A 87 7.08 4.33 4.12
CA VAL A 87 5.70 4.40 3.62
C VAL A 87 5.20 5.82 3.83
N ILE A 88 4.55 6.38 2.81
CA ILE A 88 3.94 7.71 2.85
C ILE A 88 2.46 7.62 2.51
N ARG A 89 1.66 8.45 3.16
CA ARG A 89 0.26 8.70 2.80
C ARG A 89 0.21 9.78 1.71
N ARG A 90 -0.59 9.54 0.67
CA ARG A 90 -0.78 10.45 -0.47
C ARG A 90 -2.16 11.07 -0.51
#